data_AF-A0A7D5MIG3-F1
#
_entry.id   AF-A0A7D5MIG3-F1
#
_cell.length_a   1.000
_cell.length_b   1.000
_cell.length_c   1.000
_cell.angle_alpha   90.00
_cell.angle_beta   90.00
_cell.angle_gamma   90.00
#
_symmetry.space_group_name_H-M   'P 1'
#
loop_
_entity.id
_entity.type
_entity.pdbx_description
1 polymer ?
#
loop_
_entity_poly.entity_id
_entity_poly.type
_entity_poly.pdbx_seq_one_letter_code
_entity_poly.pdbx_strand_id
1 'polypeptide(L)'
;MFLSGSISRSDGVLTHQWQEEETRTGMVMTEYAMFLSKDKPQKTQIVYDDIFPFKADPGGIFLFDMKWRDPASPDASYQLIRNRIYVGDTTMQIMGKEVKCVHFKVRERLEVDQEGILGLDMNGDEYYGQGIGLVRFVRQVNDRKPVYTLSSINDH
;
A
#
# COMPACT_ATOMS: atom_id res chain seq x y z
N MET A 1 -0.25 12.84 14.20
CA MET A 1 -0.75 13.51 12.97
C MET A 1 -1.40 12.44 12.11
N PHE A 2 -2.46 12.75 11.34
CA PHE A 2 -3.04 11.78 10.40
C PHE A 2 -2.68 12.14 8.96
N LEU A 3 -2.28 11.14 8.19
CA LEU A 3 -2.12 11.23 6.74
C LEU A 3 -3.21 10.40 6.07
N SER A 4 -3.76 10.91 4.98
CA SER A 4 -4.76 10.19 4.18
C SER A 4 -4.24 10.01 2.76
N GLY A 5 -4.48 8.82 2.20
CA GLY A 5 -4.09 8.50 0.84
C GLY A 5 -5.23 7.88 0.06
N SER A 6 -5.16 8.02 -1.26
CA SER A 6 -6.09 7.34 -2.16
C SER A 6 -5.42 6.97 -3.48
N ILE A 7 -5.93 5.90 -4.10
CA ILE A 7 -5.56 5.48 -5.46
C ILE A 7 -6.82 5.49 -6.31
N SER A 8 -6.77 6.24 -7.40
CA SER A 8 -7.79 6.25 -8.44
C SER A 8 -7.23 5.72 -9.76
N ARG A 9 -8.10 5.06 -10.53
CA ARG A 9 -7.83 4.73 -11.93
C ARG A 9 -7.74 5.99 -12.79
N SER A 10 -7.21 5.85 -14.00
CA SER A 10 -7.10 6.95 -14.98
C SER A 10 -8.45 7.55 -15.40
N ASP A 11 -9.56 6.81 -15.23
CA ASP A 11 -10.93 7.28 -15.46
C ASP A 11 -11.55 7.97 -14.22
N GLY A 12 -10.76 8.23 -13.19
CA GLY A 12 -11.17 8.93 -11.97
C GLY A 12 -11.90 8.05 -10.94
N VAL A 13 -12.08 6.75 -11.22
CA VAL A 13 -12.72 5.83 -10.27
C VAL A 13 -11.76 5.55 -9.11
N LEU A 14 -12.19 5.94 -7.90
CA LEU A 14 -11.50 5.62 -6.65
C LEU A 14 -11.48 4.09 -6.46
N THR A 15 -10.32 3.55 -6.12
CA THR A 15 -10.12 2.10 -5.94
C THR A 15 -9.63 1.74 -4.53
N HIS A 16 -8.84 2.62 -3.92
CA HIS A 16 -8.31 2.41 -2.57
C HIS A 16 -8.29 3.74 -1.83
N GLN A 17 -8.54 3.68 -0.52
CA GLN A 17 -8.37 4.80 0.39
C GLN A 17 -7.83 4.28 1.70
N TRP A 18 -6.97 5.06 2.36
CA TRP A 18 -6.41 4.69 3.65
C TRP A 18 -6.13 5.91 4.52
N GLN A 19 -6.00 5.65 5.82
CA GLN A 19 -5.56 6.61 6.82
C GLN A 19 -4.40 6.01 7.62
N GLU A 20 -3.39 6.83 7.84
CA GLU A 20 -2.22 6.51 8.64
C GLU A 20 -2.10 7.50 9.80
N GLU A 21 -1.71 7.00 10.98
CA GLU A 21 -1.39 7.80 12.15
C GLU A 21 0.11 7.82 12.40
N GLU A 22 0.67 9.01 12.57
CA GLU A 22 2.03 9.19 13.05
C GLU A 22 2.11 8.89 14.55
N THR A 23 2.90 7.87 14.89
CA THR A 23 3.27 7.48 16.25
C THR A 23 4.71 7.89 16.57
N ARG A 24 5.13 7.75 17.84
CA ARG A 24 6.53 8.00 18.27
C ARG A 24 7.57 7.16 17.50
N THR A 25 7.17 6.03 16.94
CA THR A 25 8.05 5.05 16.31
C THR A 25 7.88 4.99 14.79
N GLY A 26 6.92 5.72 14.22
CA GLY A 26 6.66 5.75 12.78
C GLY A 26 5.17 5.85 12.44
N MET A 27 4.79 5.57 11.19
CA MET A 27 3.39 5.62 10.75
C MET A 27 2.70 4.26 10.90
N VAL A 28 1.45 4.24 11.33
CA VAL A 28 0.61 3.03 11.41
C VAL A 28 -0.65 3.25 10.60
N MET A 29 -0.98 2.33 9.69
CA MET A 29 -2.25 2.35 8.98
C MET A 29 -3.38 1.98 9.93
N THR A 30 -4.27 2.93 10.19
CA THR A 30 -5.42 2.75 11.08
C THR A 30 -6.65 2.31 10.33
N GLU A 31 -6.78 2.73 9.07
CA GLU A 31 -7.93 2.42 8.22
C GLU A 31 -7.49 2.13 6.78
N TYR A 32 -8.14 1.15 6.16
CA TYR A 32 -8.02 0.87 4.74
C TYR A 32 -9.41 0.52 4.18
N ALA A 33 -9.68 0.95 2.96
CA ALA A 33 -10.90 0.65 2.24
C ALA A 33 -10.60 0.37 0.77
N MET A 34 -11.20 -0.68 0.25
CA MET A 34 -11.18 -1.00 -1.18
C MET A 34 -12.54 -0.73 -1.81
N PHE A 35 -12.52 -0.17 -3.01
CA PHE A 35 -13.71 0.16 -3.79
C PHE A 35 -13.78 -0.79 -4.98
N LEU A 36 -14.45 -1.93 -4.78
CA LEU A 36 -14.68 -2.94 -5.83
C LEU A 36 -15.84 -2.54 -6.77
N SER A 37 -16.66 -1.57 -6.35
CA SER A 37 -17.69 -0.90 -7.16
C SER A 37 -17.68 0.60 -6.85
N LYS A 38 -18.25 1.43 -7.74
CA LYS A 38 -18.20 2.90 -7.62
C LYS A 38 -18.79 3.43 -6.30
N ASP A 39 -19.73 2.72 -5.69
CA ASP A 39 -20.67 3.34 -4.74
C ASP A 39 -20.58 2.77 -3.31
N LYS A 40 -19.83 1.70 -3.06
CA LYS A 40 -19.74 1.09 -1.71
C LYS A 40 -18.30 0.71 -1.35
N PRO A 41 -17.68 1.38 -0.35
CA PRO A 41 -16.41 0.93 0.20
C PRO A 41 -16.60 -0.42 0.86
N GLN A 42 -15.71 -1.37 0.55
CA GLN A 42 -15.66 -2.64 1.24
C GLN A 42 -14.76 -2.52 2.45
N LYS A 43 -15.31 -2.87 3.62
CA LYS A 43 -14.55 -2.89 4.87
C LYS A 43 -13.49 -3.98 4.80
N THR A 44 -12.23 -3.59 4.94
CA THR A 44 -11.11 -4.50 5.12
C THR A 44 -10.75 -4.58 6.60
N GLN A 45 -10.32 -5.73 7.05
CA GLN A 45 -9.72 -5.91 8.37
C GLN A 45 -8.20 -5.90 8.23
N ILE A 46 -7.55 -4.92 8.83
CA ILE A 46 -6.09 -4.92 9.00
C ILE A 46 -5.79 -5.94 10.11
N VAL A 47 -5.07 -7.01 9.76
CA VAL A 47 -4.69 -8.08 10.70
C VAL A 47 -3.41 -7.69 11.42
N TYR A 48 -2.48 -7.08 10.67
CA TYR A 48 -1.20 -6.62 11.16
C TYR A 48 -0.68 -5.50 10.26
N ASP A 49 -0.10 -4.45 10.84
CA ASP A 49 0.67 -3.45 10.11
C ASP A 49 1.90 -3.08 10.92
N ASP A 50 3.09 -3.36 10.38
CA ASP A 50 4.33 -2.86 10.96
C ASP A 50 4.43 -1.36 10.78
N ILE A 51 4.80 -0.73 11.89
CA ILE A 51 5.09 0.70 11.99
C ILE A 51 6.12 1.07 10.91
N PHE A 52 5.75 1.97 10.01
CA PHE A 52 6.60 2.51 8.96
C PHE A 52 7.68 3.42 9.55
N PRO A 53 8.98 3.06 9.54
CA PRO A 53 9.99 3.94 10.08
C PRO A 53 10.72 4.67 8.94
N PHE A 54 10.84 6.00 9.07
CA PHE A 54 11.73 6.81 8.22
C PHE A 54 13.21 6.53 8.45
N LYS A 55 13.55 5.64 9.39
CA LYS A 55 14.91 5.13 9.64
C LYS A 55 14.85 3.63 9.86
N ALA A 56 15.42 2.86 8.95
CA ALA A 56 15.54 1.41 9.06
C ALA A 56 16.96 0.99 8.66
N ASP A 57 17.42 -0.14 9.19
CA ASP A 57 18.65 -0.74 8.72
C ASP A 57 18.43 -1.44 7.36
N PRO A 58 19.40 -1.41 6.43
CA PRO A 58 19.36 -2.18 5.20
C PRO A 58 19.00 -3.64 5.44
N GLY A 59 17.95 -4.12 4.77
CA GLY A 59 17.44 -5.48 4.94
C GLY A 59 16.39 -5.66 6.03
N GLY A 60 16.04 -4.60 6.79
CA GLY A 60 14.89 -4.62 7.69
C GLY A 60 13.60 -4.98 6.96
N ILE A 61 12.80 -5.87 7.55
CA ILE A 61 11.54 -6.39 6.99
C ILE A 61 10.38 -5.82 7.80
N PHE A 62 9.43 -5.21 7.11
CA PHE A 62 8.21 -4.63 7.67
C PHE A 62 7.01 -5.34 7.06
N LEU A 63 6.30 -6.12 7.88
CA LEU A 63 5.17 -6.93 7.51
C LEU A 63 3.87 -6.12 7.54
N PHE A 64 3.06 -6.30 6.51
CA PHE A 64 1.68 -5.86 6.48
C PHE A 64 0.80 -7.05 6.10
N ASP A 65 -0.28 -7.26 6.84
CA ASP A 65 -1.24 -8.34 6.63
C ASP A 65 -2.65 -7.79 6.73
N MET A 66 -3.42 -7.96 5.65
CA MET A 66 -4.78 -7.47 5.53
C MET A 66 -5.70 -8.58 5.03
N LYS A 67 -6.86 -8.71 5.67
CA LYS A 67 -7.92 -9.63 5.26
C LYS A 67 -9.18 -8.90 4.86
N TRP A 68 -9.89 -9.43 3.88
CA TRP A 68 -11.21 -8.93 3.51
C TRP A 68 -12.10 -10.03 2.92
N ARG A 69 -13.37 -9.70 2.74
CA ARG A 69 -14.34 -10.51 1.99
C ARG A 69 -14.94 -9.66 0.89
N ASP A 70 -15.20 -10.26 -0.27
CA ASP A 70 -15.92 -9.61 -1.36
C ASP A 70 -17.42 -9.89 -1.22
N PRO A 71 -18.31 -8.88 -1.15
CA PRO A 71 -19.76 -9.11 -1.10
C PRO A 71 -20.30 -9.85 -2.31
N ALA A 72 -19.63 -9.74 -3.47
CA ALA A 72 -20.00 -10.48 -4.67
C ALA A 72 -19.62 -11.96 -4.59
N SER A 73 -18.71 -12.33 -3.69
CA SER A 73 -18.28 -13.71 -3.42
C SER A 73 -18.18 -13.93 -1.91
N PRO A 74 -19.33 -13.98 -1.19
CA PRO A 74 -19.36 -13.96 0.28
C PRO A 74 -18.68 -15.18 0.93
N ASP A 75 -18.59 -16.28 0.20
CA ASP A 75 -17.93 -17.52 0.63
C ASP A 75 -16.40 -17.48 0.43
N ALA A 76 -15.88 -16.47 -0.27
CA ALA A 76 -14.45 -16.28 -0.47
C ALA A 76 -13.88 -15.31 0.59
N SER A 77 -12.78 -15.71 1.22
CA SER A 77 -11.94 -14.84 2.04
C SER A 77 -10.63 -14.55 1.33
N TYR A 78 -10.18 -13.31 1.45
CA TYR A 78 -8.97 -12.82 0.81
C TYR A 78 -7.98 -12.37 1.87
N GLN A 79 -6.70 -12.65 1.65
CA GLN A 79 -5.61 -12.19 2.50
C GLN A 79 -4.47 -11.64 1.65
N LEU A 80 -4.02 -10.43 1.94
CA LEU A 80 -2.82 -9.84 1.36
C LEU A 80 -1.74 -9.78 2.43
N ILE A 81 -0.68 -10.54 2.22
CA ILE A 81 0.54 -10.52 3.03
C ILE A 81 1.59 -9.76 2.23
N ARG A 82 2.20 -8.74 2.83
CA ARG A 82 3.19 -7.87 2.19
C ARG A 82 4.41 -7.72 3.08
N ASN A 83 5.56 -8.10 2.56
CA ASN A 83 6.86 -7.89 3.18
C ASN A 83 7.57 -6.72 2.49
N ARG A 84 7.73 -5.59 3.19
CA ARG A 84 8.54 -4.46 2.72
C ARG A 84 9.97 -4.65 3.23
N ILE A 85 10.92 -4.66 2.31
CA ILE A 85 12.35 -4.83 2.60
C ILE A 85 13.00 -3.48 2.35
N TYR A 86 13.51 -2.84 3.41
CA TYR A 86 14.18 -1.55 3.28
C TYR A 86 15.45 -1.70 2.42
N VAL A 87 15.52 -0.91 1.35
CA VAL A 87 16.65 -0.91 0.41
C VAL A 87 17.63 0.19 0.78
N GLY A 88 17.12 1.38 1.07
CA GLY A 88 17.94 2.55 1.38
C GLY A 88 17.25 3.87 1.07
N ASP A 89 17.97 4.95 1.36
CA ASP A 89 17.56 6.31 1.03
C ASP A 89 17.82 6.61 -0.45
N THR A 90 16.97 7.46 -1.04
CA THR A 90 17.07 7.89 -2.44
C THR A 90 16.49 9.30 -2.60
N THR A 91 16.52 9.82 -3.82
CA THR A 91 15.97 11.13 -4.15
C THR A 91 15.14 11.03 -5.42
N MET A 92 13.97 11.68 -5.45
CA MET A 92 13.06 11.66 -6.60
C MET A 92 12.59 13.06 -6.98
N GLN A 93 12.31 13.26 -8.27
CA GLN A 93 11.62 14.46 -8.76
C GLN A 93 10.10 14.24 -8.65
N ILE A 94 9.46 15.03 -7.80
CA ILE A 94 8.03 14.91 -7.46
C ILE A 94 7.40 16.28 -7.61
N MET A 95 6.41 16.41 -8.49
CA MET A 95 5.72 17.67 -8.77
C MET A 95 6.70 18.84 -9.05
N GLY A 96 7.80 18.55 -9.77
CA GLY A 96 8.83 19.54 -10.13
C GLY A 96 9.81 19.91 -9.01
N LYS A 97 9.78 19.21 -7.87
CA LYS A 97 10.71 19.41 -6.76
C LYS A 97 11.53 18.16 -6.50
N GLU A 98 12.78 18.36 -6.11
CA GLU A 98 13.62 17.28 -5.61
C GLU A 98 13.23 16.94 -4.17
N VAL A 99 12.87 15.68 -3.91
CA VAL A 99 12.39 15.20 -2.61
C VAL A 99 13.20 14.01 -2.15
N LYS A 100 13.68 14.06 -0.90
CA LYS A 100 14.31 12.91 -0.23
C LYS A 100 13.28 11.83 -0.01
N CYS A 101 13.62 10.61 -0.39
CA CYS A 101 12.74 9.46 -0.34
C CYS A 101 13.42 8.26 0.31
N VAL A 102 12.61 7.33 0.78
CA VAL A 102 13.03 5.98 1.15
C VAL A 102 12.52 4.99 0.11
N HIS A 103 13.34 4.00 -0.25
CA HIS A 103 12.99 2.92 -1.16
C HIS A 103 12.83 1.59 -0.42
N PHE A 104 11.70 0.93 -0.67
CA PHE A 104 11.42 -0.44 -0.26
C PHE A 104 11.23 -1.34 -1.47
N LYS A 105 11.81 -2.54 -1.41
CA LYS A 105 11.36 -3.66 -2.23
C LYS A 105 10.19 -4.32 -1.55
N VAL A 106 9.23 -4.78 -2.32
CA VAL A 106 8.01 -5.40 -1.81
C VAL A 106 7.90 -6.82 -2.34
N ARG A 107 7.63 -7.77 -1.45
CA ARG A 107 7.19 -9.13 -1.78
C ARG A 107 5.80 -9.34 -1.22
N GLU A 108 4.83 -9.62 -2.08
CA GLU A 108 3.44 -9.79 -1.69
C GLU A 108 2.97 -11.20 -2.02
N ARG A 109 2.01 -11.68 -1.23
CA ARG A 109 1.22 -12.87 -1.52
C ARG A 109 -0.25 -12.54 -1.31
N LEU A 110 -1.04 -12.71 -2.35
CA LEU A 110 -2.50 -12.63 -2.30
C LEU A 110 -3.06 -14.04 -2.23
N GLU A 111 -3.77 -14.35 -1.16
CA GLU A 111 -4.45 -15.64 -0.98
C GLU A 111 -5.95 -15.46 -1.11
N VAL A 112 -6.60 -16.43 -1.75
CA VAL A 112 -8.06 -16.57 -1.83
C VAL A 112 -8.43 -17.94 -1.30
N ASP A 113 -9.30 -17.98 -0.31
CA ASP A 113 -9.84 -19.20 0.27
C ASP A 113 -11.36 -19.25 0.07
N GLN A 114 -11.83 -20.24 -0.69
CA GLN A 114 -13.25 -20.52 -0.95
C GLN A 114 -13.54 -22.02 -0.85
N GLU A 115 -12.73 -22.83 -1.55
CA GLU A 115 -12.77 -24.31 -1.50
C GLU A 115 -11.34 -24.88 -1.35
N GLY A 116 -10.46 -24.11 -0.68
CA GLY A 116 -9.02 -24.32 -0.68
C GLY A 116 -8.27 -23.03 -1.02
N ILE A 117 -7.01 -22.97 -0.59
CA ILE A 117 -6.19 -21.75 -0.69
C ILE A 117 -5.48 -21.70 -2.04
N LEU A 118 -5.80 -20.68 -2.84
CA LEU A 118 -5.05 -20.28 -4.03
C LEU A 118 -4.21 -19.05 -3.71
N GLY A 119 -2.91 -19.11 -3.99
CA GLY A 119 -1.96 -18.02 -3.75
C GLY A 119 -1.38 -17.44 -5.03
N LEU A 120 -1.31 -16.11 -5.10
CA LEU A 120 -0.62 -15.35 -6.13
C LEU A 120 0.52 -14.55 -5.49
N ASP A 121 1.76 -14.90 -5.84
CA ASP A 121 2.94 -14.14 -5.42
C ASP A 121 3.18 -12.96 -6.38
N MET A 122 3.47 -11.79 -5.82
CA MET A 122 3.74 -10.55 -6.54
C MET A 122 4.98 -9.88 -5.96
N ASN A 123 5.64 -9.05 -6.77
CA ASN A 123 6.80 -8.28 -6.33
C ASN A 123 6.59 -6.80 -6.67
N GLY A 124 7.36 -5.91 -6.07
CA GLY A 124 7.23 -4.49 -6.34
C GLY A 124 8.28 -3.61 -5.70
N ASP A 125 8.09 -2.32 -5.87
CA ASP A 125 8.87 -1.26 -5.27
C ASP A 125 7.95 -0.17 -4.74
N GLU A 126 8.18 0.27 -3.51
CA GLU A 126 7.51 1.43 -2.91
C GLU A 126 8.53 2.52 -2.61
N TYR A 127 8.15 3.77 -2.92
CA TYR A 127 8.95 4.95 -2.65
C TYR A 127 8.14 5.90 -1.80
N TYR A 128 8.72 6.33 -0.69
CA TYR A 128 8.07 7.21 0.27
C TYR A 128 8.85 8.53 0.39
N GLY A 129 8.21 9.65 0.07
CA GLY A 129 8.79 10.98 0.15
C GLY A 129 8.69 11.57 1.56
N GLN A 130 9.76 12.19 2.03
CA GLN A 130 9.81 12.85 3.33
C GLN A 130 8.73 13.93 3.44
N GLY A 131 7.86 13.83 4.45
CA GLY A 131 6.75 14.76 4.66
C GLY A 131 5.59 14.62 3.66
N ILE A 132 5.60 13.58 2.81
CA ILE A 132 4.56 13.32 1.81
C ILE A 132 3.91 11.94 2.00
N GLY A 133 4.70 10.92 2.33
CA GLY A 133 4.23 9.53 2.37
C GLY A 133 4.48 8.81 1.04
N LEU A 134 3.62 7.88 0.63
CA LEU A 134 3.81 7.09 -0.59
C LEU A 134 3.73 7.97 -1.85
N VAL A 135 4.81 8.03 -2.61
CA VAL A 135 4.91 8.87 -3.82
C VAL A 135 4.97 8.09 -5.12
N ARG A 136 5.42 6.83 -5.05
CA ARG A 136 5.42 5.91 -6.18
C ARG A 136 5.28 4.48 -5.69
N PHE A 137 4.43 3.71 -6.35
CA PHE A 137 4.29 2.28 -6.15
C PHE A 137 4.36 1.57 -7.49
N VAL A 138 5.23 0.58 -7.57
CA VAL A 138 5.40 -0.30 -8.72
C VAL A 138 5.00 -1.68 -8.28
N ARG A 139 4.02 -2.28 -8.94
CA ARG A 139 3.62 -3.67 -8.70
C ARG A 139 3.90 -4.48 -9.93
N GLN A 140 4.53 -5.64 -9.78
CA GLN A 140 4.77 -6.61 -10.82
C GLN A 140 3.86 -7.81 -10.59
N VAL A 141 2.99 -8.06 -11.57
CA VAL A 141 2.06 -9.19 -11.59
C VAL A 141 2.26 -9.90 -12.91
N ASN A 142 2.87 -11.09 -12.88
CA ASN A 142 3.35 -11.80 -14.07
C ASN A 142 4.23 -10.87 -14.93
N ASP A 143 3.93 -10.75 -16.23
CA ASP A 143 4.65 -9.89 -17.18
C ASP A 143 4.19 -8.42 -17.15
N ARG A 144 3.20 -8.08 -16.32
CA ARG A 144 2.68 -6.71 -16.21
C ARG A 144 3.35 -5.97 -15.06
N LYS A 145 3.64 -4.69 -15.28
CA LYS A 145 4.27 -3.81 -14.29
C LYS A 145 3.51 -2.49 -14.14
N PRO A 146 2.27 -2.51 -13.59
CA PRO A 146 1.55 -1.28 -13.25
C PRO A 146 2.39 -0.37 -12.35
N VAL A 147 2.33 0.93 -12.63
CA VAL A 147 3.00 1.98 -11.88
C VAL A 147 1.97 3.01 -11.45
N TYR A 148 1.97 3.32 -10.16
CA TYR A 148 1.15 4.35 -9.54
C TYR A 148 2.09 5.45 -9.05
N THR A 149 1.75 6.70 -9.32
CA THR A 149 2.53 7.87 -8.93
C THR A 149 1.62 8.91 -8.30
N LEU A 150 2.16 9.66 -7.33
CA LEU A 150 1.47 10.79 -6.72
C LEU A 150 0.98 11.76 -7.79
N SER A 151 -0.32 12.11 -7.74
CA SER A 151 -0.95 13.04 -8.67
C SER A 151 -1.20 14.42 -8.06
N SER A 152 -1.49 14.50 -6.76
CA SER A 152 -1.81 15.74 -6.04
C SER A 152 -1.52 15.62 -4.54
N ILE A 153 -1.24 16.75 -3.90
CA ILE A 153 -1.19 16.89 -2.43
C ILE A 153 -2.27 17.89 -2.05
N ASN A 154 -3.10 17.54 -1.07
CA ASN A 154 -4.14 18.42 -0.55
C ASN A 154 -3.80 18.71 0.92
N ASP A 155 -3.70 20.00 1.26
CA ASP A 155 -3.62 20.44 2.64
C ASP A 155 -5.05 20.50 3.20
N HIS A 156 -5.26 19.90 4.37
CA HIS A 156 -6.51 20.01 5.13
C HIS A 156 -6.44 21.17 6.12
#